data_AF-A0A8J7ZFN5-F1
#
_entry.id   AF-A0A8J7ZFN5-F1
#
_cell.length_a   1.000
_cell.length_b   1.000
_cell.length_c   1.000
_cell.angle_alpha   90.00
_cell.angle_beta   90.00
_cell.angle_gamma   90.00
#
_symmetry.space_group_name_H-M   'P 1'
#
loop_
_entity.id
_entity.type
_entity.pdbx_description
1 polymer ?
#
loop_
_entity_poly.entity_id
_entity_poly.type
_entity_poly.pdbx_seq_one_letter_code
_entity_poly.pdbx_strand_id
1 'polypeptide(L)'
;MIDAKDSRKIMKCKYSKDKGKKRKISIFSGLFILLLANLLWFIFRTGTKPSRITYPCQQAALKNISIIIGSLIPIISISTIWLKMKSSAQRRKAIIIGALIIAPLASGIVLHNSTFAAEIGIVIDPVEVSSEFNSDIFIVNGKDVAHIQNLIDLMGDNGLAFYQSSSIFNNNTRVDGLIAKDDVVLIKNNCQWKKRGGTNTDMLRELIIAILAHPDGFTGEIVIADNGQGRGSMDWGKTNSEDKRQSVVDVVADFAPTYKVSCFLWDDIRFNSVDEFSNGDDDDGYFVYDFADPITGIITTYPKFTTEFGSKISFKNGIWNGTAYEDRLKVINAPVLKSHSSYGVTAAMKNYVGLQSLPLCNGHGSMSIGGLATLMVDCGLPTLNILDAIWVNANPNSAFFTGPWCIYNAATRVNILMASQDPIALDYWAAKHVLMQAAKQIGHNNLESIDPSSSNTNGRLIEAFGTWLNHSRDEFLRKGVNVTLDENEINVYAESLVVSVEDVSIIYNFWFWFEIGSGGAIVAIISTVIIIKNRKKKKAK
;
A
#
# COMPACT_ATOMS: atom_id res chain seq x y z
N MET A 1 -36.00 -81.40 -9.54
CA MET A 1 -34.86 -81.34 -8.60
C MET A 1 -33.93 -80.28 -9.16
N ILE A 2 -33.76 -79.16 -8.42
CA ILE A 2 -32.88 -77.99 -8.70
C ILE A 2 -33.29 -77.17 -9.95
N ASP A 3 -33.24 -75.85 -10.07
CA ASP A 3 -33.28 -74.61 -9.26
C ASP A 3 -33.25 -73.49 -10.33
N ALA A 4 -34.05 -72.44 -10.21
CA ALA A 4 -33.86 -71.19 -10.97
C ALA A 4 -34.75 -70.08 -10.39
N LYS A 5 -34.24 -69.43 -9.34
CA LYS A 5 -34.77 -68.20 -8.73
C LYS A 5 -34.92 -67.08 -9.78
N ASP A 6 -36.12 -66.56 -9.98
CA ASP A 6 -36.75 -65.47 -9.23
C ASP A 6 -36.26 -64.08 -9.66
N SER A 7 -37.06 -63.43 -10.52
CA SER A 7 -37.14 -61.96 -10.63
C SER A 7 -38.42 -61.54 -11.35
N ARG A 8 -39.42 -61.10 -10.56
CA ARG A 8 -40.20 -59.87 -10.78
C ARG A 8 -41.28 -59.71 -9.71
N LYS A 9 -40.94 -58.98 -8.64
CA LYS A 9 -41.90 -58.42 -7.69
C LYS A 9 -42.31 -57.02 -8.14
N ILE A 10 -43.57 -56.88 -8.53
CA ILE A 10 -44.30 -55.61 -8.53
C ILE A 10 -45.25 -55.67 -7.35
N MET A 11 -45.13 -54.75 -6.39
CA MET A 11 -46.32 -54.22 -5.70
C MET A 11 -46.02 -52.90 -4.98
N LYS A 12 -46.85 -51.91 -5.32
CA LYS A 12 -46.96 -50.58 -4.73
C LYS A 12 -47.13 -50.64 -3.22
N CYS A 13 -46.49 -49.72 -2.48
CA CYS A 13 -47.03 -49.29 -1.19
C CYS A 13 -46.84 -47.79 -0.93
N LYS A 14 -48.00 -47.16 -0.76
CA LYS A 14 -48.40 -45.92 -0.07
C LYS A 14 -47.33 -44.94 0.43
N TYR A 15 -47.47 -43.72 -0.09
CA TYR A 15 -46.98 -42.47 0.50
C TYR A 15 -47.64 -42.21 1.87
N SER A 16 -46.85 -42.14 2.93
CA SER A 16 -47.17 -41.46 4.19
C SER A 16 -46.09 -40.39 4.41
N LYS A 17 -46.47 -39.12 4.28
CA LYS A 17 -45.61 -37.97 4.62
C LYS A 17 -45.75 -37.70 6.11
N ASP A 18 -44.82 -38.24 6.89
CA ASP A 18 -44.64 -37.84 8.28
C ASP A 18 -44.02 -36.43 8.32
N LYS A 19 -44.74 -35.46 8.89
CA LYS A 19 -44.28 -34.07 9.03
C LYS A 19 -43.52 -33.92 10.34
N GLY A 20 -42.21 -34.18 10.30
CA GLY A 20 -41.29 -33.73 11.34
C GLY A 20 -41.27 -32.19 11.43
N LYS A 21 -41.78 -31.62 12.52
CA LYS A 21 -41.68 -30.19 12.86
C LYS A 21 -40.20 -29.77 13.00
N LYS A 22 -39.61 -29.18 11.96
CA LYS A 22 -38.39 -28.37 12.12
C LYS A 22 -38.77 -27.03 12.75
N ARG A 23 -38.33 -26.76 13.98
CA ARG A 23 -38.41 -25.43 14.62
C ARG A 23 -37.62 -24.44 13.76
N LYS A 24 -38.32 -23.55 13.03
CA LYS A 24 -37.71 -22.36 12.43
C LYS A 24 -37.37 -21.39 13.57
N ILE A 25 -36.10 -21.35 13.98
CA ILE A 25 -35.60 -20.22 14.78
C ILE A 25 -35.58 -19.01 13.86
N SER A 26 -36.37 -17.99 14.18
CA SER A 26 -36.40 -16.73 13.43
C SER A 26 -35.07 -16.00 13.63
N ILE A 27 -34.56 -15.33 12.59
CA ILE A 27 -33.34 -14.50 12.65
C ILE A 27 -33.45 -13.45 13.79
N PHE A 28 -34.67 -12.97 14.06
CA PHE A 28 -34.95 -12.07 15.20
C PHE A 28 -34.71 -12.73 16.56
N SER A 29 -35.01 -14.02 16.69
CA SER A 29 -34.74 -14.80 17.91
C SER A 29 -33.23 -14.92 18.16
N GLY A 30 -32.44 -15.09 17.10
CA GLY A 30 -30.98 -15.16 17.19
C GLY A 30 -30.33 -13.84 17.61
N LEU A 31 -30.75 -12.72 17.01
CA LEU A 31 -30.25 -11.38 17.36
C LEU A 31 -30.63 -10.97 18.79
N PHE A 32 -31.84 -11.32 19.23
CA PHE A 32 -32.28 -11.06 20.60
C PHE A 32 -31.49 -11.85 21.64
N ILE A 33 -31.24 -13.14 21.39
CA ILE A 33 -30.41 -13.99 22.25
C ILE A 33 -28.97 -13.45 22.31
N LEU A 34 -28.42 -13.04 21.17
CA LEU A 34 -27.08 -12.46 21.09
C LEU A 34 -26.99 -11.12 21.85
N LEU A 35 -27.97 -10.24 21.71
CA LEU A 35 -28.05 -8.98 22.46
C LEU A 35 -28.08 -9.26 23.96
N LEU A 36 -28.95 -10.18 24.39
CA LEU A 36 -29.09 -10.52 25.81
C LEU A 36 -27.80 -11.13 26.37
N ALA A 37 -27.14 -12.01 25.62
CA ALA A 37 -25.87 -12.61 26.02
C ALA A 37 -24.76 -11.56 26.17
N ASN A 38 -24.63 -10.63 25.21
CA ASN A 38 -23.64 -9.56 25.31
C ASN A 38 -23.96 -8.58 26.44
N LEU A 39 -25.24 -8.24 26.64
CA LEU A 39 -25.68 -7.33 27.72
C LEU A 39 -25.43 -7.93 29.10
N LEU A 40 -25.80 -9.20 29.31
CA LEU A 40 -25.55 -9.91 30.56
C LEU A 40 -24.05 -10.07 30.82
N TRP A 41 -23.28 -10.41 29.78
CA TRP A 41 -21.82 -10.49 29.89
C TRP A 41 -21.18 -9.14 30.25
N PHE A 42 -21.65 -8.06 29.64
CA PHE A 42 -21.17 -6.70 29.89
C PHE A 42 -21.50 -6.24 31.32
N ILE A 43 -22.76 -6.38 31.73
CA ILE A 43 -23.23 -5.99 33.07
C ILE A 43 -22.56 -6.82 34.16
N PHE A 44 -22.46 -8.14 33.99
CA PHE A 44 -21.89 -9.02 35.02
C PHE A 44 -20.40 -8.76 35.26
N ARG A 45 -19.65 -8.48 34.18
CA ARG A 45 -18.19 -8.29 34.27
C ARG A 45 -17.79 -6.85 34.58
N THR A 46 -18.48 -5.87 34.02
CA THR A 46 -18.18 -4.44 34.17
C THR A 46 -18.94 -3.81 35.34
N GLY A 47 -20.18 -4.22 35.61
CA GLY A 47 -20.97 -3.69 36.73
C GLY A 47 -20.37 -3.99 38.11
N THR A 48 -19.63 -5.10 38.25
CA THR A 48 -18.94 -5.47 39.50
C THR A 48 -17.56 -4.81 39.64
N LYS A 49 -16.97 -4.30 38.55
CA LYS A 49 -15.71 -3.54 38.56
C LYS A 49 -15.63 -2.66 37.30
N PRO A 50 -15.98 -1.35 37.38
CA PRO A 50 -16.11 -0.46 36.22
C PRO A 50 -14.85 -0.33 35.38
N SER A 51 -13.65 -0.49 35.97
CA SER A 51 -12.38 -0.43 35.25
C SER A 51 -12.21 -1.50 34.16
N ARG A 52 -13.05 -2.55 34.16
CA ARG A 52 -13.00 -3.64 33.15
C ARG A 52 -13.61 -3.25 31.81
N ILE A 53 -14.24 -2.08 31.70
CA ILE A 53 -14.79 -1.58 30.44
C ILE A 53 -13.72 -1.42 29.35
N THR A 54 -12.45 -1.23 29.73
CA THR A 54 -11.32 -1.11 28.81
C THR A 54 -10.85 -2.46 28.25
N TYR A 55 -11.37 -3.58 28.76
CA TYR A 55 -10.92 -4.91 28.32
C TYR A 55 -11.47 -5.23 26.92
N PRO A 56 -10.67 -5.85 26.03
CA PRO A 56 -11.09 -6.09 24.64
C PRO A 56 -12.42 -6.85 24.51
N CYS A 57 -12.67 -7.83 25.38
CA CYS A 57 -13.93 -8.60 25.35
C CYS A 57 -15.15 -7.80 25.85
N GLN A 58 -14.94 -6.81 26.71
CA GLN A 58 -16.00 -5.90 27.18
C GLN A 58 -16.29 -4.83 26.13
N GLN A 59 -15.26 -4.31 25.46
CA GLN A 59 -15.44 -3.39 24.33
C GLN A 59 -16.13 -4.08 23.13
N ALA A 60 -15.78 -5.34 22.84
CA ALA A 60 -16.46 -6.14 21.83
C ALA A 60 -17.94 -6.37 22.18
N ALA A 61 -18.25 -6.70 23.44
CA ALA A 61 -19.62 -6.86 23.90
C ALA A 61 -20.42 -5.54 23.80
N LEU A 62 -19.83 -4.42 24.21
CA LEU A 62 -20.44 -3.09 24.11
C LEU A 62 -20.70 -2.69 22.64
N LYS A 63 -19.74 -2.95 21.75
CA LYS A 63 -19.87 -2.71 20.32
C LYS A 63 -21.02 -3.55 19.72
N ASN A 64 -21.10 -4.84 20.06
CA ASN A 64 -22.19 -5.70 19.61
C ASN A 64 -23.56 -5.22 20.13
N ILE A 65 -23.65 -4.80 21.40
CA ILE A 65 -24.87 -4.21 21.98
C ILE A 65 -25.28 -2.96 21.20
N SER A 66 -24.34 -2.04 20.93
CA SER A 66 -24.61 -0.78 20.23
C SER A 66 -25.10 -1.00 18.79
N ILE A 67 -24.51 -1.95 18.07
CA ILE A 67 -24.90 -2.29 16.69
C ILE A 67 -26.29 -2.92 16.68
N ILE A 68 -26.55 -3.89 17.56
CA ILE A 68 -27.84 -4.59 17.58
C ILE A 68 -28.97 -3.64 18.00
N ILE A 69 -28.78 -2.83 19.06
CA ILE A 69 -29.77 -1.83 19.48
C ILE A 69 -29.99 -0.78 18.40
N GLY A 70 -28.91 -0.24 17.82
CA GLY A 70 -28.99 0.74 16.73
C GLY A 70 -29.75 0.21 15.50
N SER A 71 -29.64 -1.09 15.21
CA SER A 71 -30.36 -1.74 14.12
C SER A 71 -31.85 -2.02 14.42
N LEU A 72 -32.23 -2.13 15.69
CA LEU A 72 -33.60 -2.47 16.12
C LEU A 72 -34.49 -1.23 16.30
N ILE A 73 -33.92 -0.07 16.64
CA ILE A 73 -34.68 1.19 16.84
C ILE A 73 -35.51 1.56 15.59
N PRO A 74 -34.98 1.54 14.35
CA PRO A 74 -35.78 1.86 13.17
C PRO A 74 -36.93 0.86 12.95
N ILE A 75 -36.72 -0.41 13.28
CA ILE A 75 -37.67 -1.50 13.02
C ILE A 75 -38.87 -1.43 13.99
N ILE A 76 -38.61 -1.11 15.26
CA ILE A 76 -39.65 -0.98 16.30
C ILE A 76 -40.46 0.31 16.07
N SER A 77 -39.79 1.41 15.69
CA SER A 77 -40.47 2.68 15.34
C SER A 77 -41.32 2.55 14.08
N ILE A 78 -40.87 1.82 13.07
CA ILE A 78 -41.65 1.60 11.84
C ILE A 78 -42.83 0.67 12.09
N SER A 79 -42.66 -0.43 12.82
CA SER A 79 -43.73 -1.42 13.07
C SER A 79 -44.89 -0.87 13.91
N THR A 80 -44.60 -0.03 14.90
CA THR A 80 -45.63 0.62 15.73
C THR A 80 -46.43 1.69 14.98
N ILE A 81 -45.78 2.41 14.06
CA ILE A 81 -46.43 3.36 13.15
C ILE A 81 -47.27 2.60 12.10
N TRP A 82 -46.75 1.51 11.55
CA TRP A 82 -47.42 0.72 10.50
C TRP A 82 -48.74 0.09 10.97
N LEU A 83 -48.81 -0.36 12.23
CA LEU A 83 -50.01 -0.96 12.83
C LEU A 83 -51.13 0.05 13.11
N LYS A 84 -50.83 1.35 13.22
CA LYS A 84 -51.83 2.41 13.45
C LYS A 84 -52.41 3.01 12.16
N MET A 85 -51.91 2.61 10.99
CA MET A 85 -52.27 3.21 9.70
C MET A 85 -53.36 2.40 8.98
N LYS A 86 -54.53 3.03 8.77
CA LYS A 86 -55.75 2.38 8.26
C LYS A 86 -55.87 2.33 6.74
N SER A 87 -55.18 3.21 5.98
CA SER A 87 -55.28 3.24 4.51
C SER A 87 -53.96 2.95 3.79
N SER A 88 -54.06 2.35 2.59
CA SER A 88 -52.90 2.01 1.75
C SER A 88 -52.12 3.25 1.29
N ALA A 89 -52.79 4.39 1.11
CA ALA A 89 -52.17 5.67 0.76
C ALA A 89 -51.31 6.23 1.89
N GLN A 90 -51.76 6.11 3.15
CA GLN A 90 -50.95 6.50 4.30
C GLN A 90 -49.69 5.63 4.41
N ARG A 91 -49.81 4.31 4.24
CA ARG A 91 -48.66 3.39 4.29
C ARG A 91 -47.61 3.68 3.22
N ARG A 92 -48.04 4.03 2.00
CA ARG A 92 -47.11 4.48 0.93
C ARG A 92 -46.38 5.77 1.30
N LYS A 93 -47.07 6.76 1.91
CA LYS A 93 -46.43 8.00 2.40
C LYS A 93 -45.40 7.73 3.50
N ALA A 94 -45.68 6.83 4.45
CA ALA A 94 -44.71 6.49 5.50
C ALA A 94 -43.50 5.71 4.97
N ILE A 95 -43.66 4.86 3.96
CA ILE A 95 -42.52 4.20 3.30
C ILE A 95 -41.64 5.23 2.57
N ILE A 96 -42.26 6.19 1.88
CA ILE A 96 -41.53 7.27 1.19
C ILE A 96 -40.78 8.15 2.19
N ILE A 97 -41.43 8.57 3.28
CA ILE A 97 -40.81 9.39 4.33
C ILE A 97 -39.71 8.61 5.06
N GLY A 98 -39.95 7.32 5.38
CA GLY A 98 -38.95 6.45 5.99
C GLY A 98 -37.74 6.24 5.09
N ALA A 99 -37.94 6.04 3.78
CA ALA A 99 -36.86 5.99 2.80
C ALA A 99 -36.12 7.33 2.71
N LEU A 100 -36.83 8.46 2.77
CA LEU A 100 -36.26 9.81 2.76
C LEU A 100 -35.50 10.18 4.04
N ILE A 101 -35.70 9.48 5.16
CA ILE A 101 -34.96 9.70 6.43
C ILE A 101 -33.82 8.68 6.58
N ILE A 102 -34.07 7.41 6.26
CA ILE A 102 -33.07 6.34 6.35
C ILE A 102 -32.01 6.50 5.27
N ALA A 103 -32.36 6.95 4.06
CA ALA A 103 -31.37 7.16 3.00
C ALA A 103 -30.35 8.24 3.38
N PRO A 104 -30.70 9.45 3.88
CA PRO A 104 -29.72 10.42 4.36
C PRO A 104 -28.93 9.98 5.59
N LEU A 105 -29.52 9.20 6.52
CA LEU A 105 -28.79 8.68 7.69
C LEU A 105 -27.78 7.58 7.29
N ALA A 106 -28.16 6.67 6.39
CA ALA A 106 -27.25 5.70 5.81
C ALA A 106 -26.20 6.40 4.94
N SER A 107 -26.59 7.43 4.18
CA SER A 107 -25.66 8.27 3.39
C SER A 107 -24.74 9.07 4.29
N GLY A 108 -25.21 9.56 5.44
CA GLY A 108 -24.43 10.33 6.41
C GLY A 108 -23.45 9.47 7.18
N ILE A 109 -23.81 8.23 7.52
CA ILE A 109 -22.89 7.22 8.08
C ILE A 109 -21.88 6.77 7.02
N VAL A 110 -22.31 6.62 5.76
CA VAL A 110 -21.39 6.34 4.65
C VAL A 110 -20.49 7.54 4.39
N LEU A 111 -20.97 8.78 4.39
CA LEU A 111 -20.20 10.02 4.17
C LEU A 111 -19.25 10.34 5.34
N HIS A 112 -19.66 10.11 6.59
CA HIS A 112 -18.79 10.22 7.77
C HIS A 112 -17.67 9.17 7.74
N ASN A 113 -17.88 8.03 7.07
CA ASN A 113 -16.86 6.99 6.87
C ASN A 113 -16.25 7.01 5.46
N SER A 114 -16.68 7.93 4.59
CA SER A 114 -16.12 8.14 3.26
C SER A 114 -15.11 9.25 3.41
N THR A 115 -13.88 8.88 3.73
CA THR A 115 -12.75 9.75 3.40
C THR A 115 -12.78 9.91 1.89
N PHE A 116 -13.39 11.01 1.41
CA PHE A 116 -13.15 11.49 0.05
C PHE A 116 -11.65 11.53 -0.14
N ALA A 117 -11.16 11.13 -1.32
CA ALA A 117 -9.74 11.14 -1.65
C ALA A 117 -9.17 12.52 -1.32
N ALA A 118 -8.58 12.64 -0.13
CA ALA A 118 -8.16 13.90 0.42
C ALA A 118 -6.82 14.20 -0.21
N GLU A 119 -6.75 15.29 -0.96
CA GLU A 119 -5.47 15.91 -1.26
C GLU A 119 -5.07 16.70 -0.03
N ILE A 120 -3.92 16.33 0.54
CA ILE A 120 -3.39 16.95 1.75
C ILE A 120 -1.99 17.49 1.47
N GLY A 121 -1.69 18.64 2.08
CA GLY A 121 -0.33 19.17 2.10
C GLY A 121 0.41 18.64 3.32
N ILE A 122 1.63 18.14 3.11
CA ILE A 122 2.58 17.85 4.17
C ILE A 122 3.73 18.82 3.99
N VAL A 123 4.04 19.60 5.02
CA VAL A 123 5.20 20.49 5.02
C VAL A 123 6.43 19.66 5.36
N ILE A 124 7.47 19.80 4.54
CA ILE A 124 8.75 19.11 4.72
C ILE A 124 9.82 20.18 4.74
N ASP A 125 10.47 20.29 5.90
CA ASP A 125 11.60 21.17 6.09
C ASP A 125 12.90 20.43 5.75
N PRO A 126 13.81 21.02 4.97
CA PRO A 126 15.15 20.46 4.77
C PRO A 126 15.90 20.35 6.10
N VAL A 127 16.72 19.30 6.22
CA VAL A 127 17.55 19.03 7.40
C VAL A 127 18.92 18.59 6.91
N GLU A 128 19.97 19.28 7.35
CA GLU A 128 21.35 18.84 7.16
C GLU A 128 21.92 18.48 8.52
N VAL A 129 22.54 17.30 8.61
CA VAL A 129 23.11 16.79 9.85
C VAL A 129 24.63 16.74 9.77
N SER A 130 25.30 17.07 10.87
CA SER A 130 26.76 17.04 10.97
C SER A 130 27.22 15.70 11.56
N SER A 131 27.06 14.61 10.82
CA SER A 131 27.64 13.31 11.16
C SER A 131 28.66 12.90 10.08
N GLU A 132 29.65 12.08 10.47
CA GLU A 132 30.66 11.53 9.55
C GLU A 132 30.05 10.50 8.58
N PHE A 133 28.94 9.89 8.98
CA PHE A 133 28.14 8.99 8.17
C PHE A 133 26.71 9.50 8.12
N ASN A 134 26.28 9.89 6.92
CA ASN A 134 24.93 10.37 6.68
C ASN A 134 24.29 9.57 5.55
N SER A 135 23.02 9.24 5.72
CA SER A 135 22.15 8.79 4.63
C SER A 135 21.40 9.99 4.07
N ASP A 136 21.40 10.14 2.75
CA ASP A 136 20.72 11.24 2.08
C ASP A 136 19.33 10.82 1.60
N ILE A 137 18.33 11.66 1.87
CA ILE A 137 16.98 11.56 1.31
C ILE A 137 16.68 12.83 0.51
N PHE A 138 16.32 12.64 -0.76
CA PHE A 138 15.95 13.72 -1.66
C PHE A 138 14.43 13.71 -1.84
N ILE A 139 13.79 14.87 -1.70
CA ILE A 139 12.34 14.98 -1.64
C ILE A 139 11.85 16.11 -2.55
N VAL A 140 10.93 15.76 -3.45
CA VAL A 140 10.15 16.76 -4.20
C VAL A 140 8.71 16.71 -3.74
N ASN A 141 8.16 17.86 -3.36
CA ASN A 141 6.91 17.95 -2.64
C ASN A 141 6.01 19.04 -3.20
N GLY A 142 4.90 18.60 -3.80
CA GLY A 142 3.92 19.46 -4.45
C GLY A 142 3.52 18.91 -5.81
N LYS A 143 2.26 19.14 -6.21
CA LYS A 143 1.71 18.59 -7.44
C LYS A 143 2.50 18.97 -8.70
N ASP A 144 3.05 20.19 -8.71
CA ASP A 144 3.80 20.73 -9.86
C ASP A 144 5.32 20.46 -9.76
N VAL A 145 5.79 19.85 -8.66
CA VAL A 145 7.23 19.59 -8.39
C VAL A 145 7.53 18.10 -8.32
N ALA A 146 6.57 17.28 -7.88
CA ALA A 146 6.72 15.86 -7.64
C ALA A 146 6.82 15.06 -8.94
N HIS A 147 7.86 15.36 -9.71
CA HIS A 147 8.24 14.82 -11.00
C HIS A 147 9.67 14.28 -10.93
N ILE A 148 9.97 13.27 -11.75
CA ILE A 148 11.29 12.61 -11.72
C ILE A 148 12.43 13.57 -12.07
N GLN A 149 12.23 14.49 -13.01
CA GLN A 149 13.29 15.42 -13.40
C GLN A 149 13.71 16.33 -12.24
N ASN A 150 12.74 16.92 -11.53
CA ASN A 150 13.02 17.74 -10.35
C ASN A 150 13.76 16.94 -9.27
N LEU A 151 13.38 15.67 -9.07
CA LEU A 151 14.06 14.81 -8.10
C LEU A 151 15.52 14.54 -8.49
N ILE A 152 15.78 14.29 -9.78
CA ILE A 152 17.13 14.12 -10.33
C ILE A 152 17.97 15.40 -10.20
N ASP A 153 17.37 16.55 -10.49
CA ASP A 153 18.05 17.84 -10.39
C ASP A 153 18.41 18.15 -8.93
N LEU A 154 17.48 17.92 -8.00
CA LEU A 154 17.72 18.05 -6.55
C LEU A 154 18.82 17.11 -6.07
N MET A 155 18.86 15.86 -6.55
CA MET A 155 19.93 14.92 -6.25
C MET A 155 21.28 15.46 -6.75
N GLY A 156 21.34 15.94 -8.00
CA GLY A 156 22.55 16.49 -8.60
C GLY A 156 23.08 17.73 -7.88
N ASP A 157 22.19 18.65 -7.51
CA ASP A 157 22.51 19.84 -6.71
C ASP A 157 23.15 19.51 -5.36
N ASN A 158 22.80 18.35 -4.81
CA ASN A 158 23.24 17.89 -3.49
C ASN A 158 24.22 16.71 -3.59
N GLY A 159 24.93 16.59 -4.72
CA GLY A 159 26.12 15.73 -4.84
C GLY A 159 25.89 14.31 -5.36
N LEU A 160 24.65 13.91 -5.63
CA LEU A 160 24.32 12.60 -6.19
C LEU A 160 23.90 12.72 -7.67
N ALA A 161 24.85 12.54 -8.58
CA ALA A 161 24.58 12.63 -10.02
C ALA A 161 23.85 11.39 -10.54
N PHE A 162 22.74 11.59 -11.24
CA PHE A 162 21.97 10.49 -11.83
C PHE A 162 22.67 9.89 -13.05
N TYR A 163 23.29 10.72 -13.89
CA TYR A 163 23.95 10.27 -15.11
C TYR A 163 25.47 10.13 -14.93
N GLN A 164 25.98 8.95 -15.29
CA GLN A 164 27.41 8.70 -15.36
C GLN A 164 27.95 9.22 -16.69
N SER A 165 28.77 10.27 -16.64
CA SER A 165 29.38 10.88 -17.82
C SER A 165 30.78 11.41 -17.53
N SER A 166 31.66 11.28 -18.52
CA SER A 166 32.97 11.95 -18.51
C SER A 166 32.88 13.44 -18.82
N SER A 167 31.74 13.90 -19.35
CA SER A 167 31.47 15.30 -19.64
C SER A 167 30.54 15.88 -18.57
N ILE A 168 30.84 17.08 -18.10
CA ILE A 168 29.96 17.81 -17.18
C ILE A 168 29.00 18.65 -18.02
N PHE A 169 27.75 18.20 -18.13
CA PHE A 169 26.70 18.93 -18.84
C PHE A 169 25.89 19.83 -17.89
N ASN A 170 25.65 19.35 -16.68
CA ASN A 170 24.86 20.01 -15.64
C ASN A 170 25.23 19.44 -14.25
N ASN A 171 24.46 19.78 -13.23
CA ASN A 171 24.60 19.28 -11.85
C ASN A 171 24.32 17.78 -11.69
N ASN A 172 23.55 17.17 -12.59
CA ASN A 172 23.14 15.76 -12.53
C ASN A 172 24.03 14.81 -13.36
N THR A 173 25.18 15.29 -13.86
CA THR A 173 26.20 14.49 -14.58
C THR A 173 27.55 14.48 -13.89
N ARG A 174 28.11 13.29 -13.64
CA ARG A 174 29.48 13.10 -13.11
C ARG A 174 30.09 11.77 -13.54
N VAL A 175 31.41 11.63 -13.41
CA VAL A 175 32.14 10.39 -13.74
C VAL A 175 31.71 9.19 -12.89
N ASP A 176 31.23 9.46 -11.68
CA ASP A 176 30.73 8.54 -10.68
C ASP A 176 29.19 8.59 -10.56
N GLY A 177 28.50 9.12 -11.58
CA GLY A 177 27.04 9.11 -11.63
C GLY A 177 26.46 7.68 -11.67
N LEU A 178 25.16 7.57 -11.38
CA LEU A 178 24.52 6.29 -11.11
C LEU A 178 24.31 5.40 -12.36
N ILE A 179 24.02 5.99 -13.52
CA ILE A 179 23.61 5.27 -14.73
C ILE A 179 24.48 5.72 -15.91
N ALA A 180 25.24 4.80 -16.49
CA ALA A 180 25.95 5.01 -17.73
C ALA A 180 25.03 4.87 -18.95
N LYS A 181 25.42 5.50 -20.06
CA LYS A 181 24.62 5.52 -21.29
C LYS A 181 24.34 4.14 -21.90
N ASP A 182 25.13 3.13 -21.58
CA ASP A 182 25.03 1.77 -22.11
C ASP A 182 24.66 0.73 -21.03
N ASP A 183 24.24 1.17 -19.85
CA ASP A 183 23.75 0.28 -18.80
C ASP A 183 22.43 -0.40 -19.16
N VAL A 184 22.19 -1.56 -18.55
CA VAL A 184 20.88 -2.19 -18.50
C VAL A 184 20.20 -1.76 -17.20
N VAL A 185 19.17 -0.91 -17.31
CA VAL A 185 18.42 -0.39 -16.17
C VAL A 185 17.20 -1.26 -15.91
N LEU A 186 17.22 -1.98 -14.79
CA LEU A 186 16.10 -2.76 -14.31
C LEU A 186 15.27 -1.94 -13.33
N ILE A 187 14.04 -1.63 -13.71
CA ILE A 187 13.08 -0.94 -12.83
C ILE A 187 12.26 -2.01 -12.12
N LYS A 188 12.55 -2.22 -10.84
CA LYS A 188 11.83 -3.14 -9.97
C LYS A 188 10.53 -2.47 -9.53
N ASN A 189 9.42 -2.87 -10.14
CA ASN A 189 8.11 -2.28 -9.84
C ASN A 189 7.42 -2.98 -8.65
N ASN A 190 6.19 -2.58 -8.33
CA ASN A 190 5.23 -3.35 -7.56
C ASN A 190 4.04 -3.72 -8.46
N CYS A 191 4.05 -4.93 -9.02
CA CYS A 191 3.02 -5.41 -9.94
C CYS A 191 1.98 -6.29 -9.23
N GLN A 192 2.16 -6.60 -7.95
CA GLN A 192 1.25 -7.48 -7.21
C GLN A 192 -0.18 -6.92 -7.11
N TRP A 193 -0.33 -5.60 -7.06
CA TRP A 193 -1.61 -4.95 -6.82
C TRP A 193 -1.96 -3.92 -7.89
N LYS A 194 -3.18 -4.02 -8.40
CA LYS A 194 -3.83 -2.96 -9.20
C LYS A 194 -4.14 -1.71 -8.38
N LYS A 195 -4.53 -0.63 -9.08
CA LYS A 195 -4.89 0.69 -8.53
C LYS A 195 -3.73 1.26 -7.69
N ARG A 196 -4.01 2.03 -6.64
CA ARG A 196 -3.05 2.70 -5.74
C ARG A 196 -2.22 1.74 -4.88
N GLY A 197 -2.31 0.44 -5.13
CA GLY A 197 -1.46 -0.56 -4.49
C GLY A 197 -0.19 -0.88 -5.30
N GLY A 198 -0.14 -0.54 -6.58
CA GLY A 198 1.02 -0.80 -7.44
C GLY A 198 1.85 0.45 -7.69
N THR A 199 3.00 0.28 -8.35
CA THR A 199 3.84 1.39 -8.81
C THR A 199 3.06 2.36 -9.69
N ASN A 200 3.33 3.65 -9.54
CA ASN A 200 2.69 4.68 -10.34
C ASN A 200 3.21 4.69 -11.78
N THR A 201 2.31 4.53 -12.76
CA THR A 201 2.70 4.44 -14.18
C THR A 201 3.04 5.80 -14.79
N ASP A 202 2.52 6.91 -14.24
CA ASP A 202 2.94 8.25 -14.66
C ASP A 202 4.39 8.50 -14.23
N MET A 203 4.73 8.17 -12.97
CA MET A 203 6.10 8.24 -12.47
C MET A 203 7.04 7.30 -13.23
N LEU A 204 6.60 6.06 -13.51
CA LEU A 204 7.36 5.11 -14.31
C LEU A 204 7.69 5.66 -15.71
N ARG A 205 6.70 6.29 -16.37
CA ARG A 205 6.89 6.93 -17.67
C ARG A 205 7.92 8.05 -17.59
N GLU A 206 7.81 8.93 -16.59
CA GLU A 206 8.78 10.00 -16.39
C GLU A 206 10.20 9.47 -16.15
N LEU A 207 10.33 8.37 -15.39
CA LEU A 207 11.61 7.71 -15.15
C LEU A 207 12.22 7.14 -16.42
N ILE A 208 11.42 6.48 -17.27
CA ILE A 208 11.88 6.00 -18.58
C ILE A 208 12.35 7.17 -19.44
N ILE A 209 11.59 8.27 -19.50
CA ILE A 209 11.96 9.48 -20.23
C ILE A 209 13.31 10.02 -19.72
N ALA A 210 13.49 10.12 -18.41
CA ALA A 210 14.73 10.62 -17.82
C ALA A 210 15.94 9.74 -18.17
N ILE A 211 15.81 8.41 -18.10
CA ILE A 211 16.89 7.49 -18.47
C ILE A 211 17.23 7.64 -19.97
N LEU A 212 16.22 7.66 -20.84
CA LEU A 212 16.42 7.83 -22.29
C LEU A 212 17.04 9.18 -22.66
N ALA A 213 16.79 10.21 -21.84
CA ALA A 213 17.37 11.54 -21.99
C ALA A 213 18.82 11.65 -21.48
N HIS A 214 19.50 10.53 -21.20
CA HIS A 214 20.92 10.53 -20.82
C HIS A 214 21.74 11.47 -21.75
N PRO A 215 22.50 12.45 -21.21
CA PRO A 215 23.16 13.48 -22.02
C PRO A 215 24.12 12.96 -23.10
N ASP A 216 24.82 11.85 -22.84
CA ASP A 216 25.66 11.16 -23.83
C ASP A 216 24.90 10.29 -24.86
N GLY A 217 23.57 10.31 -24.83
CA GLY A 217 22.69 9.47 -25.63
C GLY A 217 22.57 8.05 -25.09
N PHE A 218 21.42 7.69 -24.54
CA PHE A 218 21.20 6.35 -23.99
C PHE A 218 21.12 5.30 -25.12
N THR A 219 21.96 4.28 -25.02
CA THR A 219 22.08 3.14 -25.95
C THR A 219 21.84 1.78 -25.28
N GLY A 220 21.69 1.80 -23.96
CA GLY A 220 21.43 0.63 -23.13
C GLY A 220 20.02 0.08 -23.30
N GLU A 221 19.56 -0.62 -22.27
CA GLU A 221 18.23 -1.24 -22.23
C GLU A 221 17.52 -0.87 -20.93
N ILE A 222 16.20 -0.71 -20.98
CA ILE A 222 15.34 -0.53 -19.81
C ILE A 222 14.38 -1.72 -19.72
N VAL A 223 14.37 -2.41 -18.59
CA VAL A 223 13.47 -3.53 -18.34
C VAL A 223 12.67 -3.32 -17.06
N ILE A 224 11.34 -3.37 -17.16
CA ILE A 224 10.45 -3.28 -16.01
C ILE A 224 10.10 -4.69 -15.56
N ALA A 225 10.50 -5.08 -14.35
CA ALA A 225 10.34 -6.44 -13.87
C ALA A 225 9.91 -6.52 -12.41
N ASP A 226 9.13 -7.55 -12.07
CA ASP A 226 8.71 -7.86 -10.69
C ASP A 226 8.08 -9.26 -10.59
N ASN A 227 8.11 -9.85 -9.39
CA ASN A 227 7.33 -11.02 -9.00
C ASN A 227 6.11 -10.56 -8.21
N GLY A 228 4.94 -10.64 -8.81
CA GLY A 228 3.68 -10.30 -8.15
C GLY A 228 3.19 -11.38 -7.18
N GLN A 229 4.01 -12.39 -6.90
CA GLN A 229 3.73 -13.48 -5.98
C GLN A 229 2.55 -14.36 -6.44
N GLY A 230 2.50 -14.64 -7.74
CA GLY A 230 1.50 -15.49 -8.38
C GLY A 230 0.15 -14.81 -8.60
N ARG A 231 0.12 -13.47 -8.59
CA ARG A 231 -1.07 -12.67 -8.88
C ARG A 231 -0.73 -11.34 -9.56
N GLY A 232 0.53 -11.14 -9.94
CA GLY A 232 1.02 -9.94 -10.57
C GLY A 232 0.49 -9.76 -11.97
N SER A 233 0.58 -8.54 -12.47
CA SER A 233 0.34 -8.24 -13.86
C SER A 233 1.07 -6.96 -14.24
N MET A 234 1.72 -6.97 -15.41
CA MET A 234 2.18 -5.74 -16.05
C MET A 234 1.04 -5.03 -16.80
N ASP A 235 -0.05 -5.74 -17.09
CA ASP A 235 -1.21 -5.23 -17.85
C ASP A 235 -2.46 -5.06 -16.98
N TRP A 236 -2.30 -4.42 -15.83
CA TRP A 236 -3.46 -4.09 -15.00
C TRP A 236 -4.36 -3.08 -15.70
N GLY A 237 -5.58 -3.47 -16.09
CA GLY A 237 -6.57 -2.51 -16.63
C GLY A 237 -7.08 -1.42 -15.66
N LYS A 238 -6.53 -1.35 -14.44
CA LYS A 238 -6.73 -0.26 -13.46
C LYS A 238 -5.43 -0.02 -12.69
N THR A 239 -4.72 1.06 -12.94
CA THR A 239 -3.38 1.32 -12.39
C THR A 239 -3.32 2.49 -11.40
N ASN A 240 -2.15 2.67 -10.77
CA ASN A 240 -1.81 3.85 -9.99
C ASN A 240 -1.35 4.95 -10.95
N SER A 241 -2.24 5.84 -11.36
CA SER A 241 -1.92 6.98 -12.24
C SER A 241 -3.09 7.97 -12.24
N GLU A 242 -2.90 9.10 -12.89
CA GLU A 242 -3.99 10.01 -13.26
C GLU A 242 -4.85 9.36 -14.35
N ASP A 243 -4.24 8.86 -15.44
CA ASP A 243 -4.93 7.96 -16.37
C ASP A 243 -4.91 6.51 -15.89
N LYS A 244 -5.95 6.18 -15.12
CA LYS A 244 -6.17 4.86 -14.52
C LYS A 244 -6.23 3.69 -15.50
N ARG A 245 -6.27 3.93 -16.81
CA ARG A 245 -6.29 2.87 -17.83
C ARG A 245 -4.91 2.52 -18.36
N GLN A 246 -3.91 3.36 -18.12
CA GLN A 246 -2.53 3.16 -18.59
C GLN A 246 -1.84 2.07 -17.76
N SER A 247 -1.59 0.92 -18.35
CA SER A 247 -0.83 -0.18 -17.74
C SER A 247 0.68 0.01 -17.89
N VAL A 248 1.49 -0.88 -17.27
CA VAL A 248 2.95 -0.89 -17.51
C VAL A 248 3.24 -1.25 -18.96
N VAL A 249 2.47 -2.19 -19.52
CA VAL A 249 2.58 -2.58 -20.94
C VAL A 249 2.26 -1.39 -21.86
N ASP A 250 1.23 -0.60 -21.55
CA ASP A 250 0.91 0.61 -22.32
C ASP A 250 2.06 1.63 -22.28
N VAL A 251 2.68 1.85 -21.11
CA VAL A 251 3.85 2.74 -20.99
C VAL A 251 5.01 2.22 -21.83
N VAL A 252 5.34 0.94 -21.73
CA VAL A 252 6.43 0.31 -22.51
C VAL A 252 6.17 0.44 -24.01
N ALA A 253 4.94 0.20 -24.45
CA ALA A 253 4.56 0.25 -25.86
C ALA A 253 4.77 1.63 -26.50
N ASP A 254 4.73 2.71 -25.73
CA ASP A 254 5.00 4.06 -26.24
C ASP A 254 6.49 4.30 -26.58
N PHE A 255 7.41 3.52 -26.01
CA PHE A 255 8.86 3.67 -26.23
C PHE A 255 9.48 2.55 -27.06
N ALA A 256 8.94 1.34 -26.98
CA ALA A 256 9.44 0.14 -27.67
C ALA A 256 9.64 0.28 -29.20
N PRO A 257 8.89 1.12 -29.95
CA PRO A 257 9.16 1.31 -31.38
C PRO A 257 10.51 1.95 -31.71
N THR A 258 11.12 2.67 -30.77
CA THR A 258 12.36 3.44 -30.99
C THR A 258 13.49 3.02 -30.04
N TYR A 259 13.16 2.54 -28.85
CA TYR A 259 14.11 2.27 -27.79
C TYR A 259 13.99 0.83 -27.28
N LYS A 260 15.06 0.31 -26.68
CA LYS A 260 15.06 -0.99 -26.01
C LYS A 260 14.39 -0.87 -24.64
N VAL A 261 13.06 -0.83 -24.63
CA VAL A 261 12.25 -0.78 -23.43
C VAL A 261 11.30 -1.98 -23.44
N SER A 262 11.38 -2.83 -22.43
CA SER A 262 10.55 -4.04 -22.30
C SER A 262 10.04 -4.23 -20.87
N CYS A 263 9.13 -5.18 -20.68
CA CYS A 263 8.77 -5.64 -19.33
C CYS A 263 8.85 -7.16 -19.23
N PHE A 264 9.19 -7.67 -18.06
CA PHE A 264 9.28 -9.10 -17.78
C PHE A 264 8.56 -9.44 -16.48
N LEU A 265 7.53 -10.29 -16.54
CA LEU A 265 6.79 -10.71 -15.36
C LEU A 265 7.42 -11.96 -14.75
N TRP A 266 8.06 -11.84 -13.59
CA TRP A 266 8.71 -12.99 -12.95
C TRP A 266 7.72 -14.01 -12.38
N ASP A 267 6.41 -13.69 -12.34
CA ASP A 267 5.40 -14.68 -11.94
C ASP A 267 5.41 -15.92 -12.85
N ASP A 268 5.81 -15.76 -14.11
CA ASP A 268 5.80 -16.82 -15.12
C ASP A 268 6.93 -17.83 -14.92
N ILE A 269 8.03 -17.40 -14.28
CA ILE A 269 9.24 -18.21 -14.05
C ILE A 269 9.43 -18.58 -12.57
N ARG A 270 8.53 -18.13 -11.68
CA ARG A 270 8.70 -18.22 -10.22
C ARG A 270 8.81 -19.64 -9.66
N PHE A 271 8.41 -20.67 -10.39
CA PHE A 271 8.53 -22.06 -9.93
C PHE A 271 9.76 -22.79 -10.49
N ASN A 272 10.49 -22.15 -11.41
CA ASN A 272 11.59 -22.79 -12.11
C ASN A 272 12.88 -22.52 -11.33
N SER A 273 13.42 -23.57 -10.70
CA SER A 273 14.78 -23.53 -10.16
C SER A 273 15.76 -23.78 -11.30
N VAL A 274 16.76 -22.92 -11.45
CA VAL A 274 17.75 -22.97 -12.53
C VAL A 274 19.16 -22.74 -12.00
N ASP A 275 20.17 -23.15 -12.76
CA ASP A 275 21.57 -22.81 -12.53
C ASP A 275 21.91 -21.45 -13.18
N GLU A 276 23.11 -20.94 -12.92
CA GLU A 276 23.60 -19.69 -13.52
C GLU A 276 23.96 -19.83 -15.01
N PHE A 277 23.91 -18.72 -15.76
CA PHE A 277 24.34 -18.69 -17.17
C PHE A 277 25.79 -19.17 -17.34
N SER A 278 26.67 -18.85 -16.38
CA SER A 278 28.06 -19.32 -16.39
C SER A 278 28.20 -20.85 -16.30
N ASN A 279 27.15 -21.55 -15.87
CA ASN A 279 27.10 -23.02 -15.79
C ASN A 279 26.47 -23.64 -17.06
N GLY A 280 26.14 -22.84 -18.07
CA GLY A 280 25.54 -23.30 -19.32
C GLY A 280 24.03 -23.50 -19.26
N ASP A 281 23.38 -23.04 -18.20
CA ASP A 281 21.92 -23.03 -18.09
C ASP A 281 21.39 -21.72 -18.70
N ASP A 282 20.69 -21.83 -19.81
CA ASP A 282 20.06 -20.72 -20.54
C ASP A 282 18.56 -20.56 -20.23
N ASP A 283 18.00 -21.35 -19.31
CA ASP A 283 16.58 -21.31 -18.96
C ASP A 283 16.27 -20.12 -18.04
N ASP A 284 15.10 -19.51 -18.23
CA ASP A 284 14.60 -18.46 -17.36
C ASP A 284 14.00 -19.04 -16.07
N GLY A 285 14.44 -18.51 -14.92
CA GLY A 285 14.05 -19.04 -13.63
C GLY A 285 14.63 -18.28 -12.45
N TYR A 286 14.71 -18.97 -11.33
CA TYR A 286 15.30 -18.50 -10.10
C TYR A 286 16.51 -19.35 -9.73
N PHE A 287 17.63 -18.70 -9.45
CA PHE A 287 18.70 -19.35 -8.70
C PHE A 287 18.27 -19.52 -7.24
N VAL A 288 18.60 -20.65 -6.64
CA VAL A 288 18.24 -20.98 -5.25
C VAL A 288 19.51 -21.37 -4.50
N TYR A 289 19.79 -20.69 -3.38
CA TYR A 289 20.91 -21.08 -2.53
C TYR A 289 20.64 -22.44 -1.87
N ASP A 290 21.67 -23.28 -1.78
CA ASP A 290 21.58 -24.61 -1.15
C ASP A 290 21.24 -24.55 0.35
N PHE A 291 21.63 -23.45 1.00
CA PHE A 291 21.51 -23.29 2.44
C PHE A 291 20.86 -21.96 2.80
N ALA A 292 20.06 -21.98 3.86
CA ALA A 292 19.54 -20.77 4.47
C ALA A 292 20.66 -19.97 5.16
N ASP A 293 20.55 -18.64 5.17
CA ASP A 293 21.42 -17.79 5.98
C ASP A 293 21.28 -18.19 7.47
N PRO A 294 22.39 -18.38 8.19
CA PRO A 294 22.36 -18.91 9.55
C PRO A 294 21.74 -17.97 10.58
N ILE A 295 21.63 -16.67 10.27
CA ILE A 295 21.09 -15.65 11.18
C ILE A 295 19.62 -15.39 10.87
N THR A 296 19.32 -15.09 9.61
CA THR A 296 17.97 -14.67 9.21
C THR A 296 17.11 -15.83 8.73
N GLY A 297 17.71 -17.00 8.54
CA GLY A 297 17.03 -18.21 8.09
C GLY A 297 16.49 -18.12 6.65
N ILE A 298 16.78 -17.04 5.91
CA ILE A 298 16.29 -16.90 4.54
C ILE A 298 17.07 -17.79 3.60
N ILE A 299 16.36 -18.47 2.69
CA ILE A 299 16.99 -19.06 1.50
C ILE A 299 16.99 -17.99 0.41
N THR A 300 18.18 -17.46 0.10
CA THR A 300 18.33 -16.43 -0.94
C THR A 300 17.94 -17.02 -2.30
N THR A 301 17.03 -16.33 -3.00
CA THR A 301 16.64 -16.65 -4.37
C THR A 301 16.58 -15.37 -5.18
N TYR A 302 16.96 -15.43 -6.45
CA TYR A 302 16.90 -14.28 -7.34
C TYR A 302 16.65 -14.70 -8.79
N PRO A 303 16.02 -13.82 -9.59
CA PRO A 303 15.67 -14.15 -10.96
C PRO A 303 16.91 -14.10 -11.88
N LYS A 304 16.93 -15.05 -12.80
CA LYS A 304 17.83 -15.11 -13.95
C LYS A 304 16.96 -15.27 -15.19
N PHE A 305 17.09 -14.36 -16.16
CA PHE A 305 16.20 -14.36 -17.33
C PHE A 305 16.81 -13.64 -18.54
N THR A 306 16.30 -13.97 -19.71
CA THR A 306 16.63 -13.28 -20.97
C THR A 306 15.52 -12.30 -21.34
N THR A 307 15.88 -11.04 -21.59
CA THR A 307 14.92 -10.01 -22.00
C THR A 307 14.46 -10.18 -23.46
N GLU A 308 13.43 -9.45 -23.87
CA GLU A 308 12.95 -9.40 -25.26
C GLU A 308 14.05 -9.03 -26.27
N PHE A 309 15.03 -8.22 -25.85
CA PHE A 309 16.15 -7.79 -26.69
C PHE A 309 17.38 -8.69 -26.61
N GLY A 310 17.28 -9.83 -25.90
CA GLY A 310 18.33 -10.83 -25.79
C GLY A 310 19.35 -10.58 -24.67
N SER A 311 19.14 -9.56 -23.83
CA SER A 311 20.02 -9.32 -22.68
C SER A 311 19.81 -10.41 -21.63
N LYS A 312 20.89 -11.10 -21.26
CA LYS A 312 20.89 -12.17 -20.26
C LYS A 312 21.18 -11.60 -18.88
N ILE A 313 20.16 -11.43 -18.06
CA ILE A 313 20.24 -10.80 -16.74
C ILE A 313 20.29 -11.89 -15.67
N SER A 314 21.38 -11.96 -14.91
CA SER A 314 21.38 -12.57 -13.57
C SER A 314 21.27 -11.43 -12.57
N PHE A 315 20.19 -11.38 -11.79
CA PHE A 315 19.95 -10.23 -10.91
C PHE A 315 21.12 -9.98 -9.94
N LYS A 316 21.76 -11.05 -9.46
CA LYS A 316 22.93 -10.96 -8.59
C LYS A 316 24.22 -10.63 -9.33
N ASN A 317 24.48 -11.32 -10.45
CA ASN A 317 25.80 -11.29 -11.06
C ASN A 317 25.95 -10.20 -12.13
N GLY A 318 24.85 -9.65 -12.65
CA GLY A 318 24.85 -8.63 -13.70
C GLY A 318 24.47 -9.16 -15.07
N ILE A 319 25.08 -8.61 -16.13
CA ILE A 319 24.73 -8.93 -17.52
C ILE A 319 25.70 -9.98 -18.06
N TRP A 320 25.19 -11.15 -18.45
CA TRP A 320 26.01 -12.21 -19.04
C TRP A 320 26.29 -11.94 -20.53
N ASN A 321 27.56 -11.83 -20.89
CA ASN A 321 27.99 -11.59 -22.28
C ASN A 321 28.40 -12.85 -23.06
N GLY A 322 28.23 -14.04 -22.45
CA GLY A 322 28.68 -15.32 -23.02
C GLY A 322 30.02 -15.82 -22.47
N THR A 323 30.81 -14.97 -21.83
CA THR A 323 32.11 -15.33 -21.22
C THR A 323 32.21 -14.91 -19.76
N ALA A 324 31.69 -13.74 -19.41
CA ALA A 324 31.71 -13.20 -18.05
C ALA A 324 30.44 -12.39 -17.78
N TYR A 325 30.22 -12.09 -16.50
CA TYR A 325 29.22 -11.10 -16.11
C TYR A 325 29.81 -9.70 -16.11
N GLU A 326 29.06 -8.75 -16.67
CA GLU A 326 29.39 -7.33 -16.73
C GLU A 326 28.63 -6.56 -15.65
N ASP A 327 29.30 -5.63 -14.97
CA ASP A 327 28.72 -4.71 -13.99
C ASP A 327 28.00 -3.53 -14.68
N ARG A 328 26.98 -3.88 -15.46
CA ARG A 328 26.14 -2.95 -16.23
C ARG A 328 24.67 -3.01 -15.84
N LEU A 329 24.32 -3.86 -14.88
CA LEU A 329 22.96 -3.95 -14.35
C LEU A 329 22.76 -2.88 -13.28
N LYS A 330 21.90 -1.89 -13.53
CA LYS A 330 21.52 -0.88 -12.54
C LYS A 330 20.07 -1.11 -12.12
N VAL A 331 19.82 -1.27 -10.82
CA VAL A 331 18.48 -1.57 -10.30
C VAL A 331 17.88 -0.32 -9.67
N ILE A 332 16.74 0.12 -10.19
CA ILE A 332 15.92 1.17 -9.56
C ILE A 332 14.71 0.51 -8.91
N ASN A 333 14.64 0.56 -7.58
CA ASN A 333 13.51 0.05 -6.82
C ASN A 333 12.41 1.10 -6.70
N ALA A 334 11.23 0.85 -7.26
CA ALA A 334 10.19 1.85 -7.46
C ALA A 334 8.84 1.51 -6.77
N PRO A 335 8.78 1.36 -5.43
CA PRO A 335 7.54 1.06 -4.72
C PRO A 335 6.63 2.28 -4.53
N VAL A 336 5.39 1.99 -4.12
CA VAL A 336 4.44 2.96 -3.56
C VAL A 336 4.43 2.89 -2.04
N LEU A 337 4.41 4.04 -1.36
CA LEU A 337 4.31 4.15 0.10
C LEU A 337 2.88 3.83 0.57
N LYS A 338 2.73 2.77 1.36
CA LYS A 338 1.41 2.33 1.84
C LYS A 338 1.49 1.56 3.14
N SER A 339 0.38 1.53 3.89
CA SER A 339 0.22 0.60 5.00
C SER A 339 0.12 -0.87 4.52
N HIS A 340 0.34 -1.80 5.44
CA HIS A 340 0.28 -3.24 5.22
C HIS A 340 -0.24 -3.96 6.46
N SER A 341 -1.21 -4.86 6.29
CA SER A 341 -1.86 -5.55 7.43
C SER A 341 -0.92 -6.43 8.26
N SER A 342 0.05 -7.11 7.65
CA SER A 342 0.94 -8.04 8.35
C SER A 342 2.26 -7.45 8.86
N TYR A 343 2.82 -6.45 8.18
CA TYR A 343 4.16 -5.91 8.47
C TYR A 343 4.17 -4.38 8.60
N GLY A 344 2.98 -3.78 8.73
CA GLY A 344 2.80 -2.36 9.02
C GLY A 344 2.91 -1.45 7.81
N VAL A 345 4.06 -1.42 7.15
CA VAL A 345 4.34 -0.52 6.02
C VAL A 345 4.91 -1.31 4.83
N THR A 346 4.60 -0.86 3.62
CA THR A 346 5.30 -1.24 2.39
C THR A 346 5.91 0.00 1.77
N ALA A 347 7.23 -0.05 1.60
CA ALA A 347 8.07 0.95 0.94
C ALA A 347 9.28 0.22 0.33
N ALA A 348 10.49 0.79 0.33
CA ALA A 348 11.70 0.27 -0.31
C ALA A 348 12.05 -1.16 0.12
N MET A 349 12.16 -1.41 1.43
CA MET A 349 12.56 -2.73 1.96
C MET A 349 11.55 -3.80 1.61
N LYS A 350 10.28 -3.54 1.90
CA LYS A 350 9.21 -4.53 1.71
C LYS A 350 8.97 -4.85 0.24
N ASN A 351 9.32 -3.95 -0.70
CA ASN A 351 9.15 -4.21 -2.12
C ASN A 351 10.00 -5.40 -2.58
N TYR A 352 11.16 -5.65 -1.98
CA TYR A 352 12.05 -6.78 -2.30
C TYR A 352 11.44 -8.16 -2.02
N VAL A 353 10.28 -8.24 -1.36
CA VAL A 353 9.49 -9.49 -1.35
C VAL A 353 9.13 -9.94 -2.77
N GLY A 354 9.00 -9.01 -3.72
CA GLY A 354 8.81 -9.30 -5.15
C GLY A 354 10.11 -9.59 -5.91
N LEU A 355 11.28 -9.58 -5.25
CA LEU A 355 12.51 -10.07 -5.86
C LEU A 355 12.62 -11.59 -5.74
N GLN A 356 12.30 -12.15 -4.58
CA GLN A 356 12.44 -13.58 -4.30
C GLN A 356 11.29 -14.42 -4.86
N SER A 357 11.55 -15.71 -5.05
CA SER A 357 10.53 -16.69 -5.38
C SER A 357 9.92 -17.32 -4.12
N LEU A 358 8.73 -16.88 -3.69
CA LEU A 358 8.06 -17.47 -2.53
C LEU A 358 7.82 -18.99 -2.59
N PRO A 359 7.60 -19.63 -3.76
CA PRO A 359 7.52 -21.08 -3.83
C PRO A 359 8.85 -21.79 -3.57
N LEU A 360 9.98 -21.11 -3.80
CA LEU A 360 11.34 -21.67 -3.69
C LEU A 360 12.09 -21.13 -2.46
N CYS A 361 11.51 -20.19 -1.71
CA CYS A 361 12.08 -19.61 -0.50
C CYS A 361 11.05 -19.43 0.62
N ASN A 362 11.51 -18.92 1.77
CA ASN A 362 10.72 -18.68 2.97
C ASN A 362 10.63 -17.18 3.35
N GLY A 363 10.85 -16.29 2.39
CA GLY A 363 11.05 -14.87 2.65
C GLY A 363 10.00 -14.12 3.46
N HIS A 364 8.72 -14.50 3.36
CA HIS A 364 7.68 -13.91 4.20
C HIS A 364 7.87 -14.21 5.69
N GLY A 365 8.45 -15.36 6.03
CA GLY A 365 8.67 -15.80 7.41
C GLY A 365 9.97 -15.28 8.02
N SER A 366 10.99 -14.99 7.20
CA SER A 366 12.30 -14.46 7.64
C SER A 366 12.33 -12.94 7.77
N MET A 367 11.30 -12.25 7.29
CA MET A 367 11.21 -10.78 7.34
C MET A 367 11.36 -10.20 8.74
N SER A 368 10.68 -10.80 9.72
CA SER A 368 10.69 -10.31 11.10
C SER A 368 12.07 -10.35 11.73
N ILE A 369 13.03 -11.08 11.15
CA ILE A 369 14.40 -11.26 11.63
C ILE A 369 15.45 -10.79 10.62
N GLY A 370 15.08 -9.90 9.68
CA GLY A 370 16.04 -9.24 8.78
C GLY A 370 16.30 -9.95 7.45
N GLY A 371 15.57 -11.02 7.10
CA GLY A 371 15.84 -11.80 5.89
C GLY A 371 15.83 -11.01 4.57
N LEU A 372 15.03 -9.94 4.46
CA LEU A 372 15.07 -9.11 3.26
C LEU A 372 16.35 -8.29 3.12
N ALA A 373 16.99 -7.91 4.23
CA ALA A 373 18.30 -7.25 4.19
C ALA A 373 19.36 -8.24 3.72
N THR A 374 19.36 -9.48 4.22
CA THR A 374 20.24 -10.54 3.68
C THR A 374 20.05 -10.72 2.18
N LEU A 375 18.80 -10.80 1.70
CA LEU A 375 18.48 -10.91 0.27
C LEU A 375 19.03 -9.72 -0.53
N MET A 376 18.79 -8.50 -0.05
CA MET A 376 19.29 -7.28 -0.71
C MET A 376 20.82 -7.25 -0.78
N VAL A 377 21.52 -7.62 0.30
CA VAL A 377 22.99 -7.65 0.31
C VAL A 377 23.51 -8.75 -0.61
N ASP A 378 22.98 -9.96 -0.50
CA ASP A 378 23.47 -11.13 -1.25
C ASP A 378 23.24 -10.99 -2.76
N CYS A 379 22.18 -10.28 -3.17
CA CYS A 379 21.82 -10.04 -4.57
C CYS A 379 22.30 -8.71 -5.13
N GLY A 380 22.83 -7.82 -4.30
CA GLY A 380 23.14 -6.44 -4.69
C GLY A 380 22.02 -5.46 -4.34
N LEU A 381 22.44 -4.34 -3.73
CA LEU A 381 21.57 -3.23 -3.37
C LEU A 381 21.01 -2.56 -4.63
N PRO A 382 19.79 -1.98 -4.57
CA PRO A 382 19.35 -1.04 -5.59
C PRO A 382 20.38 0.07 -5.77
N THR A 383 20.65 0.43 -7.02
CA THR A 383 21.39 1.65 -7.37
C THR A 383 20.68 2.88 -6.78
N LEU A 384 19.34 2.87 -6.82
CA LEU A 384 18.50 3.92 -6.26
C LEU A 384 17.13 3.35 -5.83
N ASN A 385 16.61 3.81 -4.71
CA ASN A 385 15.21 3.61 -4.34
C ASN A 385 14.45 4.90 -4.65
N ILE A 386 13.37 4.81 -5.43
CA ILE A 386 12.44 5.92 -5.69
C ILE A 386 11.09 5.53 -5.10
N LEU A 387 10.71 6.19 -4.03
CA LEU A 387 9.47 5.91 -3.30
C LEU A 387 8.36 6.86 -3.78
N ASP A 388 7.34 6.29 -4.45
CA ASP A 388 6.14 7.02 -4.83
C ASP A 388 5.23 7.23 -3.62
N ALA A 389 5.07 8.50 -3.23
CA ALA A 389 4.10 8.93 -2.24
C ALA A 389 3.13 9.98 -2.82
N ILE A 390 2.92 10.03 -4.14
CA ILE A 390 1.90 10.89 -4.74
C ILE A 390 0.52 10.46 -4.24
N TRP A 391 0.29 9.15 -4.22
CA TRP A 391 -0.91 8.52 -3.66
C TRP A 391 -0.53 7.46 -2.63
N VAL A 392 -0.82 7.71 -1.36
CA VAL A 392 -0.49 6.78 -0.26
C VAL A 392 -1.72 6.06 0.28
N ASN A 393 -1.53 4.84 0.80
CA ASN A 393 -2.53 4.23 1.68
C ASN A 393 -2.18 4.53 3.15
N ALA A 394 -2.70 5.64 3.69
CA ALA A 394 -2.48 6.06 5.07
C ALA A 394 -3.44 5.42 6.10
N ASN A 395 -4.06 4.29 5.78
CA ASN A 395 -4.98 3.60 6.69
C ASN A 395 -4.20 2.60 7.58
N PRO A 396 -4.06 2.83 8.90
CA PRO A 396 -3.35 1.90 9.78
C PRO A 396 -4.08 0.56 9.94
N ASN A 397 -3.47 -0.40 10.62
CA ASN A 397 -3.98 -1.77 10.76
C ASN A 397 -5.38 -1.85 11.40
N SER A 398 -5.68 -0.90 12.28
CA SER A 398 -6.98 -0.76 12.95
C SER A 398 -8.11 -0.30 11.99
N ALA A 399 -7.75 0.25 10.83
CA ALA A 399 -8.69 0.76 9.84
C ALA A 399 -9.17 -0.33 8.86
N PHE A 400 -10.37 -0.10 8.31
CA PHE A 400 -11.01 -1.04 7.37
C PHE A 400 -10.23 -1.17 6.05
N PHE A 401 -9.68 -0.07 5.55
CA PHE A 401 -8.96 -0.02 4.27
C PHE A 401 -7.43 -0.11 4.39
N THR A 402 -6.92 -0.76 5.45
CA THR A 402 -5.47 -1.06 5.54
C THR A 402 -5.00 -1.78 4.28
N GLY A 403 -3.77 -1.50 3.86
CA GLY A 403 -3.15 -2.21 2.74
C GLY A 403 -2.83 -3.68 3.05
N PRO A 404 -2.24 -4.42 2.09
CA PRO A 404 -1.44 -3.89 0.97
C PRO A 404 -2.22 -3.49 -0.29
N TRP A 405 -3.48 -3.91 -0.42
CA TRP A 405 -4.35 -3.42 -1.48
C TRP A 405 -4.77 -1.97 -1.20
N CYS A 406 -4.90 -1.14 -2.23
CA CYS A 406 -5.44 0.20 -2.07
C CYS A 406 -6.38 0.55 -3.22
N ILE A 407 -7.66 0.72 -2.92
CA ILE A 407 -8.61 1.29 -3.89
C ILE A 407 -8.42 2.80 -4.01
N TYR A 408 -8.83 3.36 -5.14
CA TYR A 408 -8.78 4.80 -5.39
C TYR A 408 -9.39 5.63 -4.24
N ASN A 409 -10.55 5.22 -3.71
CA ASN A 409 -11.23 5.96 -2.64
C ASN A 409 -10.62 5.76 -1.25
N ALA A 410 -9.68 4.82 -1.08
CA ALA A 410 -8.98 4.61 0.18
C ALA A 410 -7.60 5.30 0.19
N ALA A 411 -7.12 5.73 -0.97
CA ALA A 411 -5.86 6.44 -1.09
C ALA A 411 -6.01 7.91 -0.73
N THR A 412 -4.95 8.46 -0.17
CA THR A 412 -4.79 9.89 0.14
C THR A 412 -3.76 10.45 -0.83
N ARG A 413 -4.05 11.60 -1.44
CA ARG A 413 -3.11 12.27 -2.34
C ARG A 413 -2.21 13.19 -1.51
N VAL A 414 -0.90 13.02 -1.65
CA VAL A 414 0.10 13.81 -0.90
C VAL A 414 1.04 14.56 -1.83
N ASN A 415 1.23 14.09 -3.07
CA ASN A 415 2.12 14.70 -4.07
C ASN A 415 3.59 14.76 -3.64
N ILE A 416 4.14 13.65 -3.16
CA ILE A 416 5.56 13.56 -2.79
C ILE A 416 6.24 12.44 -3.59
N LEU A 417 7.43 12.69 -4.11
CA LEU A 417 8.38 11.65 -4.49
C LEU A 417 9.64 11.78 -3.63
N MET A 418 10.22 10.64 -3.26
CA MET A 418 11.44 10.59 -2.46
C MET A 418 12.44 9.64 -3.10
N ALA A 419 13.73 9.94 -2.98
CA ALA A 419 14.80 9.02 -3.38
C ALA A 419 15.88 8.88 -2.31
N SER A 420 16.49 7.69 -2.24
CA SER A 420 17.67 7.42 -1.42
C SER A 420 18.39 6.15 -1.88
N GLN A 421 19.70 6.07 -1.62
CA GLN A 421 20.47 4.83 -1.71
C GLN A 421 20.36 3.99 -0.43
N ASP A 422 19.94 4.57 0.70
CA ASP A 422 19.67 3.87 1.96
C ASP A 422 18.17 3.52 2.07
N PRO A 423 17.76 2.25 1.86
CA PRO A 423 16.36 1.85 1.94
C PRO A 423 15.82 1.85 3.38
N ILE A 424 16.67 1.76 4.40
CA ILE A 424 16.27 1.77 5.81
C ILE A 424 15.92 3.19 6.24
N ALA A 425 16.81 4.16 5.97
CA ALA A 425 16.55 5.57 6.23
C ALA A 425 15.30 6.05 5.49
N LEU A 426 15.17 5.69 4.20
CA LEU A 426 14.02 6.05 3.39
C LEU A 426 12.70 5.49 3.97
N ASP A 427 12.65 4.21 4.33
CA ASP A 427 11.44 3.58 4.88
C ASP A 427 11.06 4.16 6.25
N TYR A 428 12.04 4.37 7.12
CA TYR A 428 11.83 4.97 8.44
C TYR A 428 11.29 6.39 8.31
N TRP A 429 12.00 7.23 7.57
CA TRP A 429 11.67 8.64 7.44
C TRP A 429 10.31 8.83 6.76
N ALA A 430 10.08 8.15 5.63
CA ALA A 430 8.83 8.25 4.88
C ALA A 430 7.62 7.78 5.70
N ALA A 431 7.77 6.71 6.48
CA ALA A 431 6.68 6.26 7.35
C ALA A 431 6.34 7.31 8.42
N LYS A 432 7.36 7.88 9.08
CA LYS A 432 7.20 8.83 10.19
C LYS A 432 6.66 10.19 9.73
N HIS A 433 7.23 10.73 8.67
CA HIS A 433 7.01 12.12 8.25
C HIS A 433 5.99 12.27 7.12
N VAL A 434 5.74 11.22 6.35
CA VAL A 434 4.72 11.24 5.29
C VAL A 434 3.51 10.39 5.68
N LEU A 435 3.68 9.08 5.88
CA LEU A 435 2.56 8.16 6.02
C LEU A 435 1.76 8.38 7.32
N MET A 436 2.45 8.53 8.46
CA MET A 436 1.82 8.81 9.73
C MET A 436 1.16 10.20 9.76
N GLN A 437 1.79 11.21 9.14
CA GLN A 437 1.20 12.54 9.07
C GLN A 437 -0.05 12.54 8.20
N ALA A 438 -0.02 11.84 7.06
CA ALA A 438 -1.21 11.62 6.24
C ALA A 438 -2.32 10.92 7.03
N ALA A 439 -1.98 9.87 7.78
CA ALA A 439 -2.94 9.13 8.60
C ALA A 439 -3.60 10.02 9.67
N LYS A 440 -2.82 10.87 10.34
CA LYS A 440 -3.34 11.86 11.32
C LYS A 440 -4.30 12.83 10.66
N GLN A 441 -3.92 13.40 9.52
CA GLN A 441 -4.72 14.41 8.82
C GLN A 441 -6.06 13.85 8.31
N ILE A 442 -6.13 12.56 7.97
CA ILE A 442 -7.39 11.89 7.59
C ILE A 442 -8.16 11.32 8.80
N GLY A 443 -7.75 11.62 10.03
CA GLY A 443 -8.51 11.37 11.25
C GLY A 443 -8.14 10.10 12.04
N HIS A 444 -7.02 9.44 11.71
CA HIS A 444 -6.56 8.28 12.49
C HIS A 444 -5.76 8.72 13.71
N ASN A 445 -6.13 8.20 14.89
CA ASN A 445 -5.43 8.49 16.15
C ASN A 445 -4.48 7.37 16.59
N ASN A 446 -4.78 6.11 16.23
CA ASN A 446 -3.89 4.98 16.50
C ASN A 446 -3.05 4.68 15.25
N LEU A 447 -1.76 4.99 15.35
CA LEU A 447 -0.79 4.88 14.26
C LEU A 447 0.27 3.81 14.52
N GLU A 448 0.20 3.10 15.65
CA GLU A 448 1.25 2.19 16.13
C GLU A 448 1.69 1.17 15.07
N SER A 449 0.76 0.76 14.20
CA SER A 449 1.04 -0.23 13.16
C SER A 449 1.86 0.30 11.97
N ILE A 450 1.88 1.61 11.77
CA ILE A 450 2.63 2.28 10.69
C ILE A 450 3.77 3.14 11.25
N ASP A 451 3.99 3.08 12.56
CA ASP A 451 5.02 3.82 13.26
C ASP A 451 6.35 3.05 13.20
N PRO A 452 7.39 3.62 12.58
CA PRO A 452 8.69 2.96 12.45
C PRO A 452 9.47 2.89 13.77
N SER A 453 9.03 3.57 14.83
CA SER A 453 9.60 3.47 16.17
C SER A 453 8.81 2.52 17.08
N SER A 454 7.69 1.96 16.59
CA SER A 454 6.83 1.07 17.36
C SER A 454 7.30 -0.38 17.30
N SER A 455 7.33 -1.02 18.48
CA SER A 455 7.52 -2.47 18.65
C SER A 455 6.22 -3.22 18.92
N ASN A 456 5.07 -2.56 18.74
CA ASN A 456 3.77 -3.11 19.09
C ASN A 456 3.16 -3.97 17.96
N THR A 457 3.02 -5.27 18.22
CA THR A 457 2.50 -6.29 17.28
C THR A 457 0.97 -6.47 17.33
N ASN A 458 0.21 -5.49 17.83
CA ASN A 458 -1.24 -5.60 17.95
C ASN A 458 -1.97 -5.66 16.59
N GLY A 459 -3.19 -6.19 16.62
CA GLY A 459 -4.08 -6.24 15.47
C GLY A 459 -3.78 -7.43 14.56
N ARG A 460 -3.60 -7.17 13.26
CA ARG A 460 -3.32 -8.18 12.21
C ARG A 460 -1.82 -8.32 11.89
N LEU A 461 -0.96 -7.66 12.65
CA LEU A 461 0.49 -7.69 12.46
C LEU A 461 1.04 -9.07 12.82
N ILE A 462 1.97 -9.54 11.99
CA ILE A 462 2.86 -10.66 12.30
C ILE A 462 4.05 -10.12 13.10
N GLU A 463 4.58 -8.97 12.71
CA GLU A 463 5.62 -8.23 13.42
C GLU A 463 5.39 -6.72 13.28
N ALA A 464 5.76 -5.95 14.30
CA ALA A 464 5.70 -4.49 14.29
C ALA A 464 6.69 -3.90 13.27
N PHE A 465 6.29 -2.82 12.61
CA PHE A 465 7.10 -2.20 11.55
C PHE A 465 8.48 -1.80 12.05
N GLY A 466 8.56 -1.11 13.20
CA GLY A 466 9.83 -0.70 13.78
C GLY A 466 10.73 -1.87 14.16
N THR A 467 10.17 -2.96 14.68
CA THR A 467 10.95 -4.15 15.05
C THR A 467 11.64 -4.78 13.83
N TRP A 468 10.90 -5.10 12.77
CA TRP A 468 11.51 -5.80 11.63
C TRP A 468 12.40 -4.87 10.78
N LEU A 469 12.10 -3.57 10.74
CA LEU A 469 12.98 -2.58 10.11
C LEU A 469 14.30 -2.44 10.88
N ASN A 470 14.25 -2.45 12.22
CA ASN A 470 15.44 -2.45 13.07
C ASN A 470 16.30 -3.70 12.85
N HIS A 471 15.69 -4.90 12.79
CA HIS A 471 16.44 -6.13 12.46
C HIS A 471 17.04 -6.09 11.05
N SER A 472 16.36 -5.45 10.09
CA SER A 472 16.89 -5.26 8.74
C SER A 472 18.11 -4.33 8.74
N ARG A 473 18.07 -3.23 9.50
CA ARG A 473 19.24 -2.35 9.72
C ARG A 473 20.41 -3.14 10.31
N ASP A 474 20.17 -3.89 11.38
CA ASP A 474 21.22 -4.64 12.07
C ASP A 474 21.87 -5.69 11.15
N GLU A 475 21.08 -6.31 10.27
CA GLU A 475 21.58 -7.24 9.26
C GLU A 475 22.44 -6.55 8.19
N PHE A 476 22.05 -5.36 7.71
CA PHE A 476 22.91 -4.57 6.81
C PHE A 476 24.23 -4.20 7.46
N LEU A 477 24.20 -3.67 8.69
CA LEU A 477 25.40 -3.29 9.43
C LEU A 477 26.32 -4.50 9.67
N ARG A 478 25.74 -5.66 10.01
CA ARG A 478 26.48 -6.92 10.16
C ARG A 478 27.19 -7.33 8.88
N LYS A 479 26.57 -7.06 7.72
CA LYS A 479 27.13 -7.36 6.39
C LYS A 479 28.02 -6.23 5.85
N GLY A 480 28.28 -5.18 6.64
CA GLY A 480 29.18 -4.07 6.26
C GLY A 480 28.55 -3.02 5.35
N VAL A 481 27.22 -2.96 5.28
CA VAL A 481 26.49 -1.91 4.56
C VAL A 481 26.05 -0.84 5.56
N ASN A 482 26.49 0.40 5.34
CA ASN A 482 26.09 1.53 6.17
C ASN A 482 24.65 1.94 5.83
N VAL A 483 23.80 1.88 6.85
CA VAL A 483 22.40 2.31 6.82
C VAL A 483 22.01 2.83 8.19
N THR A 484 20.98 3.68 8.28
CA THR A 484 20.60 4.26 9.58
C THR A 484 19.08 4.38 9.79
N LEU A 485 18.71 4.34 11.07
CA LEU A 485 17.38 4.69 11.58
C LEU A 485 17.43 5.96 12.45
N ASP A 486 18.63 6.51 12.70
CA ASP A 486 18.81 7.72 13.49
C ASP A 486 18.60 8.95 12.61
N GLU A 487 17.61 9.78 12.95
CA GLU A 487 17.33 11.01 12.21
C GLU A 487 18.48 12.02 12.29
N ASN A 488 19.37 11.89 13.28
CA ASN A 488 20.58 12.71 13.37
C ASN A 488 21.69 12.26 12.40
N GLU A 489 21.48 11.16 11.69
CA GLU A 489 22.35 10.64 10.63
C GLU A 489 21.64 10.66 9.27
N ILE A 490 20.51 11.35 9.15
CA ILE A 490 19.75 11.46 7.90
C ILE A 490 19.73 12.92 7.45
N ASN A 491 20.34 13.18 6.30
CA ASN A 491 20.13 14.43 5.56
C ASN A 491 18.81 14.35 4.79
N VAL A 492 18.05 15.45 4.81
CA VAL A 492 16.82 15.65 4.07
C VAL A 492 16.98 16.88 3.19
N TYR A 493 17.14 16.65 1.89
CA TYR A 493 17.09 17.71 0.89
C TYR A 493 15.67 17.77 0.33
N ALA A 494 15.05 18.94 0.36
CA ALA A 494 13.66 19.08 -0.06
C ALA A 494 13.43 20.30 -0.96
N GLU A 495 12.81 20.06 -2.13
CA GLU A 495 12.18 21.10 -2.94
C GLU A 495 10.66 21.05 -2.70
N SER A 496 10.14 22.03 -1.96
CA SER A 496 8.73 22.09 -1.57
C SER A 496 8.02 23.31 -2.15
N LEU A 497 6.91 23.09 -2.84
CA LEU A 497 5.95 24.16 -3.23
C LEU A 497 4.69 24.17 -2.38
N VAL A 498 4.64 23.39 -1.29
CA VAL A 498 3.50 23.39 -0.37
C VAL A 498 3.47 24.74 0.35
N VAL A 499 2.51 25.59 -0.02
CA VAL A 499 2.20 26.82 0.71
C VAL A 499 1.79 26.41 2.13
N SER A 500 2.47 26.97 3.14
CA SER A 500 2.14 26.76 4.55
C SER A 500 0.63 26.94 4.77
N VAL A 501 0.01 25.98 5.43
CA VAL A 501 -1.43 25.96 5.74
C VAL A 501 -1.88 27.16 6.62
N GLU A 502 -0.97 28.05 7.04
CA GLU A 502 -1.35 29.37 7.56
C GLU A 502 -2.19 30.20 6.58
N ASP A 503 -2.13 29.92 5.27
CA ASP A 503 -2.86 30.66 4.23
C ASP A 503 -4.08 29.92 3.64
N VAL A 504 -4.42 28.73 4.14
CA VAL A 504 -5.65 28.02 3.72
C VAL A 504 -6.74 28.22 4.77
N SER A 505 -7.81 28.88 4.33
CA SER A 505 -9.03 29.14 5.09
C SER A 505 -9.50 27.92 5.90
N ILE A 506 -9.60 28.08 7.22
CA ILE A 506 -10.27 27.13 8.10
C ILE A 506 -11.72 26.96 7.59
N ILE A 507 -12.08 25.75 7.17
CA ILE A 507 -13.47 25.42 6.83
C ILE A 507 -14.23 25.22 8.14
N TYR A 508 -15.00 26.22 8.56
CA TYR A 508 -15.96 26.04 9.64
C TYR A 508 -17.26 25.47 9.07
N ASN A 509 -17.57 24.23 9.44
CA ASN A 509 -18.91 23.67 9.22
C ASN A 509 -19.82 24.12 10.38
N PHE A 510 -20.71 25.08 10.11
CA PHE A 510 -21.72 25.48 11.10
C PHE A 510 -22.99 24.63 10.94
N TRP A 511 -23.41 24.02 12.05
CA TRP A 511 -24.69 23.32 12.14
C TRP A 511 -25.76 24.30 12.62
N PHE A 512 -26.68 24.67 11.73
CA PHE A 512 -27.88 25.40 12.13
C PHE A 512 -29.03 24.41 12.34
N TRP A 513 -29.52 24.36 13.58
CA TRP A 513 -30.70 23.60 13.96
C TRP A 513 -31.91 24.53 13.94
N PHE A 514 -32.87 24.29 13.05
CA PHE A 514 -34.18 24.95 13.10
C PHE A 514 -35.24 23.95 13.53
N GLU A 515 -35.86 24.22 14.69
CA GLU A 515 -37.11 23.57 15.08
C GLU A 515 -38.27 24.32 14.42
N ILE A 516 -38.94 23.67 13.48
CA ILE A 516 -40.21 24.16 12.94
C ILE A 516 -41.33 23.44 13.70
N GLY A 517 -42.20 24.23 14.31
CA GLY A 517 -43.08 23.86 15.43
C GLY A 517 -43.88 22.54 15.29
N SER A 518 -44.10 21.95 16.46
CA SER A 518 -45.10 20.93 16.87
C SER A 518 -45.48 19.82 15.87
N GLY A 519 -44.54 19.42 15.01
CA GLY A 519 -44.79 18.39 14.00
C GLY A 519 -43.53 17.78 13.37
N GLY A 520 -42.37 17.89 14.02
CA GLY A 520 -41.22 16.99 13.86
C GLY A 520 -40.69 16.75 12.44
N ALA A 521 -40.26 17.80 11.75
CA ALA A 521 -39.30 17.68 10.65
C ALA A 521 -38.08 18.54 10.97
N ILE A 522 -36.93 17.90 11.20
CA ILE A 522 -35.64 18.57 11.37
C ILE A 522 -34.99 18.63 9.99
N VAL A 523 -34.76 19.82 9.48
CA VAL A 523 -33.98 20.04 8.26
C VAL A 523 -32.63 20.60 8.67
N ALA A 524 -31.57 19.81 8.43
CA ALA A 524 -30.20 20.30 8.54
C ALA A 524 -29.80 20.93 7.21
N ILE A 525 -29.47 22.22 7.21
CA ILE A 525 -28.87 22.89 6.05
C ILE A 525 -27.38 23.05 6.36
N ILE A 526 -26.54 22.44 5.52
CA ILE A 526 -25.09 22.66 5.55
C ILE A 526 -24.83 23.96 4.81
N SER A 527 -24.24 24.93 5.48
CA SER A 527 -23.67 26.12 4.83
C SER A 527 -22.17 26.16 5.11
N THR A 528 -21.39 26.12 4.03
CA THR A 528 -19.93 26.20 4.06
C THR A 528 -19.53 27.67 3.90
N VAL A 529 -18.84 28.23 4.90
CA VAL A 529 -18.28 29.58 4.80
C VAL A 529 -16.78 29.46 4.55
N ILE A 530 -16.32 30.00 3.43
CA ILE A 530 -14.90 30.08 3.07
C ILE A 530 -14.43 31.51 3.36
N ILE A 531 -13.56 31.69 4.35
CA ILE A 531 -12.93 32.99 4.64
C ILE A 531 -11.52 33.00 4.06
N ILE A 532 -11.36 33.64 2.90
CA ILE A 532 -10.04 33.82 2.26
C ILE A 532 -9.38 35.07 2.84
N LYS A 533 -8.29 34.90 3.59
CA LYS A 533 -7.49 36.03 4.09
C LYS A 533 -6.32 36.27 3.14
N ASN A 534 -6.51 37.13 2.15
CA ASN A 534 -5.42 37.55 1.26
C ASN A 534 -4.38 38.37 2.04
N ARG A 535 -3.19 37.80 2.30
CA ARG A 535 -1.99 38.60 2.58
C ARG A 535 -1.22 38.81 1.28
N LYS A 536 -1.05 40.08 0.89
CA LYS A 536 -0.23 40.47 -0.26
C LYS A 536 1.21 39.98 -0.06
N LYS A 537 1.72 39.24 -1.04
CA LYS A 537 3.15 38.88 -1.20
C LYS A 537 4.03 40.11 -0.94
N LYS A 538 4.90 40.03 0.07
CA LYS A 538 6.14 40.83 0.07
C LYS A 538 7.20 39.99 -0.61
N LYS A 539 7.72 40.48 -1.74
CA LYS A 539 8.96 39.96 -2.32
C LYS A 539 10.08 40.23 -1.31
N ALA A 540 10.74 39.18 -0.82
CA ALA A 540 12.04 39.31 -0.21
C ALA A 540 13.05 39.59 -1.33
N LYS A 541 13.95 40.55 -1.08
CA LYS A 541 15.10 40.88 -1.93
C LYS A 541 16.26 39.98 -1.59
#